data_AF-A0A942EGF8-F1
#
_entry.id   AF-A0A942EGF8-F1
#
_cell.length_a   1.000
_cell.length_b   1.000
_cell.length_c   1.000
_cell.angle_alpha   90.00
_cell.angle_beta   90.00
_cell.angle_gamma   90.00
#
_symmetry.space_group_name_H-M   'P 1'
#
loop_
_entity.id
_entity.type
_entity.pdbx_description
1 polymer ?
#
loop_
_entity_poly.entity_id
_entity_poly.type
_entity_poly.pdbx_seq_one_letter_code
_entity_poly.pdbx_strand_id
1 'polypeptide(L)'
;MSHNSQLAQAVFRFFVAVLVAGFLGFSALAADLQENVSSSCAFCHTMRPQYYTWQASSHAAATDCLSCHRQPGIEGAWQLTRDLGRMAFQQVRGTYVTPLRMLKPLEDEGCLACHSYDRPTSPGGKFYIPHQPHTEMNVSCVSCHSAVAHGDIGRRGMTAMIPERDWDTSVAKEQLARTRLEPLKESCMGCHYLRRVSNSCSVCHDESMLPPDHLVDDFAVDHGDEALADLGSCNFCHGMTGRRRLSIRQYPEVAQYAKANRFCFDCHAQRPVSHGTLPWREHGDAAQGNEESCLACHDNQANFDLPAPATTTCASCHPSTHREGWQVRHSLVPGVRIQDSCWMCHYRPGCQRCHWPE
;
A
#
# COMPACT_ATOMS: atom_id res chain seq x y z
N MET A 1 -4.20 86.49 8.37
CA MET A 1 -4.37 85.31 7.49
C MET A 1 -3.24 84.29 7.58
N SER A 2 -2.09 84.57 8.23
CA SER A 2 -0.94 83.63 8.33
C SER A 2 -1.07 82.54 9.41
N HIS A 3 -1.86 82.75 10.48
CA HIS A 3 -2.01 81.76 11.55
C HIS A 3 -2.85 80.53 11.16
N ASN A 4 -3.90 80.72 10.35
CA ASN A 4 -4.77 79.63 9.92
C ASN A 4 -4.10 78.67 8.94
N SER A 5 -3.15 79.15 8.12
CA SER A 5 -2.38 78.30 7.21
C SER A 5 -1.33 77.46 7.94
N GLN A 6 -0.72 77.99 9.01
CA GLN A 6 0.23 77.24 9.83
C GLN A 6 -0.45 76.12 10.62
N LEU A 7 -1.63 76.36 11.17
CA LEU A 7 -2.40 75.32 11.87
C LEU A 7 -2.85 74.21 10.91
N ALA A 8 -3.34 74.57 9.71
CA ALA A 8 -3.71 73.59 8.69
C ALA A 8 -2.51 72.75 8.21
N GLN A 9 -1.33 73.36 8.04
CA GLN A 9 -0.10 72.64 7.70
C GLN A 9 0.37 71.73 8.83
N ALA A 10 0.23 72.13 10.09
CA ALA A 10 0.58 71.31 11.25
C ALA A 10 -0.34 70.09 11.37
N VAL A 11 -1.65 70.28 11.19
CA VAL A 11 -2.64 69.18 11.19
C VAL A 11 -2.38 68.21 10.03
N PHE A 12 -2.13 68.73 8.82
CA PHE A 12 -1.78 67.89 7.67
C PHE A 12 -0.51 67.07 7.90
N ARG A 13 0.57 67.70 8.42
CA ARG A 13 1.82 67.01 8.77
C ARG A 13 1.61 65.94 9.84
N PHE A 14 0.75 66.19 10.83
CA PHE A 14 0.40 65.22 11.86
C PHE A 14 -0.31 63.99 11.27
N PHE A 15 -1.32 64.19 10.42
CA PHE A 15 -2.01 63.06 9.76
C PHE A 15 -1.08 62.27 8.83
N VAL A 16 -0.22 62.95 8.08
CA VAL A 16 0.79 62.27 7.26
C VAL A 16 1.77 61.48 8.14
N ALA A 17 2.23 62.05 9.27
CA ALA A 17 3.11 61.35 10.19
C ALA A 17 2.44 60.10 10.81
N VAL A 18 1.16 60.18 11.17
CA VAL A 18 0.38 59.02 11.67
C VAL A 18 0.21 57.95 10.60
N LEU A 19 -0.08 58.35 9.35
CA LEU A 19 -0.20 57.40 8.23
C LEU A 19 1.14 56.73 7.91
N VAL A 20 2.23 57.49 7.91
CA VAL A 20 3.58 56.95 7.69
C VAL A 20 3.99 56.04 8.85
N ALA A 21 3.76 56.43 10.10
CA ALA A 21 4.04 55.59 11.26
C ALA A 21 3.17 54.31 11.27
N GLY A 22 1.90 54.42 10.87
CA GLY A 22 1.00 53.28 10.72
C GLY A 22 1.43 52.33 9.60
N PHE A 23 1.84 52.87 8.44
CA PHE A 23 2.39 52.08 7.34
C PHE A 23 3.69 51.38 7.75
N LEU A 24 4.63 52.12 8.36
CA LEU A 24 5.90 51.56 8.84
C LEU A 24 5.68 50.49 9.91
N GLY A 25 4.76 50.71 10.85
CA GLY A 25 4.39 49.74 11.87
C GLY A 25 3.74 48.48 11.29
N PHE A 26 2.85 48.63 10.31
CA PHE A 26 2.25 47.51 9.59
C PHE A 26 3.28 46.74 8.76
N SER A 27 4.18 47.44 8.07
CA SER A 27 5.27 46.82 7.31
C SER A 27 6.23 46.05 8.22
N ALA A 28 6.56 46.59 9.40
CA ALA A 28 7.40 45.90 10.38
C ALA A 28 6.72 44.63 10.92
N LEU A 29 5.43 44.69 11.27
CA LEU A 29 4.66 43.53 11.71
C LEU A 29 4.53 42.48 10.59
N ALA A 30 4.30 42.91 9.35
CA ALA A 30 4.23 42.01 8.21
C ALA A 30 5.57 41.31 7.96
N ALA A 31 6.69 42.01 8.09
CA ALA A 31 8.03 41.43 7.95
C ALA A 31 8.31 40.41 9.07
N ASP A 32 8.02 40.73 10.33
CA ASP A 32 8.20 39.82 11.47
C ASP A 32 7.33 38.55 11.35
N LEU A 33 6.06 38.71 10.96
CA LEU A 33 5.17 37.58 10.69
C LEU A 33 5.66 36.71 9.55
N GLN A 34 6.41 37.28 8.60
CA GLN A 34 6.94 36.59 7.43
C GLN A 34 8.26 35.85 7.74
N GLU A 35 9.06 36.34 8.69
CA GLU A 35 10.26 35.66 9.21
C GLU A 35 9.92 34.57 10.24
N ASN A 36 8.81 34.71 10.97
CA ASN A 36 8.37 33.80 12.03
C ASN A 36 7.11 32.99 11.68
N VAL A 37 6.84 32.80 10.39
CA VAL A 37 5.66 32.07 9.92
C VAL A 37 5.61 30.66 10.51
N SER A 38 6.71 29.90 10.46
CA SER A 38 6.72 28.52 10.96
C SER A 38 6.42 28.41 12.46
N SER A 39 6.99 29.29 13.29
CA SER A 39 6.70 29.31 14.73
C SER A 39 5.28 29.80 15.01
N SER A 40 4.74 30.70 14.19
CA SER A 40 3.35 31.15 14.26
C SER A 40 2.35 30.04 13.91
N CYS A 41 2.67 29.17 12.95
CA CYS A 41 1.84 28.00 12.63
C CYS A 41 1.75 27.01 13.80
N ALA A 42 2.79 26.92 14.64
CA ALA A 42 2.78 26.09 15.84
C ALA A 42 1.80 26.57 16.92
N PHE A 43 1.37 27.84 16.86
CA PHE A 43 0.37 28.40 17.78
C PHE A 43 -0.99 27.71 17.63
N CYS A 44 -1.32 27.24 16.42
CA CYS A 44 -2.44 26.34 16.24
C CYS A 44 -2.05 24.98 16.82
N HIS A 45 -2.58 24.66 18.00
CA HIS A 45 -2.40 23.39 18.71
C HIS A 45 -2.42 22.17 17.75
N THR A 46 -3.45 22.07 16.91
CA THR A 46 -3.63 21.01 15.90
C THR A 46 -2.46 20.88 14.91
N MET A 47 -1.68 21.92 14.66
CA MET A 47 -0.52 21.90 13.75
C MET A 47 0.79 21.50 14.42
N ARG A 48 0.80 21.32 15.75
CA ARG A 48 1.99 20.93 16.52
C ARG A 48 2.72 19.69 15.97
N PRO A 49 2.04 18.59 15.57
CA PRO A 49 2.72 17.45 14.95
C PRO A 49 3.44 17.80 13.63
N GLN A 50 2.85 18.68 12.83
CA GLN A 50 3.42 19.10 11.54
C GLN A 50 4.60 20.04 11.75
N TYR A 51 4.52 20.93 12.74
CA TYR A 51 5.63 21.79 13.12
C TYR A 51 6.87 20.97 13.54
N TYR A 52 6.72 20.03 14.48
CA TYR A 52 7.87 19.26 14.96
C TYR A 52 8.45 18.33 13.88
N THR A 53 7.61 17.74 13.04
CA THR A 53 8.12 16.93 11.91
C THR A 53 8.83 17.79 10.87
N TRP A 54 8.26 18.94 10.47
CA TRP A 54 8.97 19.87 9.59
C TRP A 54 10.32 20.28 10.22
N GLN A 55 10.33 20.70 11.49
CA GLN A 55 11.53 21.12 12.21
C GLN A 55 12.61 20.03 12.25
N ALA A 56 12.21 18.77 12.38
CA ALA A 56 13.12 17.63 12.40
C ALA A 56 13.56 17.17 10.98
N SER A 57 12.94 17.68 9.91
CA SER A 57 13.27 17.35 8.53
C SER A 57 14.48 18.14 8.02
N SER A 58 15.06 17.71 6.90
CA SER A 58 16.15 18.44 6.23
C SER A 58 15.71 19.81 5.69
N HIS A 59 14.41 20.05 5.52
CA HIS A 59 13.88 21.27 4.91
C HIS A 59 13.78 22.43 5.90
N ALA A 60 13.74 22.18 7.21
CA ALA A 60 13.69 23.23 8.21
C ALA A 60 14.92 24.16 8.22
N ALA A 61 16.05 23.70 7.66
CA ALA A 61 17.26 24.51 7.57
C ALA A 61 17.23 25.56 6.44
N ALA A 62 16.34 25.41 5.46
CA ALA A 62 16.37 26.21 4.22
C ALA A 62 15.01 26.77 3.78
N THR A 63 13.90 26.31 4.36
CA THR A 63 12.55 26.66 3.92
C THR A 63 11.63 26.89 5.11
N ASP A 64 10.60 27.71 4.95
CA ASP A 64 9.52 27.92 5.91
C ASP A 64 8.25 27.16 5.46
N CYS A 65 7.26 26.97 6.33
CA CYS A 65 5.95 26.39 6.04
C CYS A 65 5.33 26.93 4.72
N LEU A 66 5.35 28.25 4.52
CA LEU A 66 4.73 28.87 3.34
C LEU A 66 5.57 28.75 2.07
N SER A 67 6.85 28.35 2.16
CA SER A 67 7.65 28.04 0.97
C SER A 67 7.06 26.87 0.17
N CYS A 68 6.36 25.95 0.85
CA CYS A 68 5.66 24.84 0.21
C CYS A 68 4.14 25.02 0.22
N HIS A 69 3.54 25.45 1.34
CA HIS A 69 2.08 25.46 1.51
C HIS A 69 1.35 26.66 0.89
N ARG A 70 2.06 27.56 0.20
CA ARG A 70 1.45 28.72 -0.48
C ARG A 70 1.73 28.68 -1.97
N GLN A 71 0.68 28.88 -2.78
CA GLN A 71 0.85 29.16 -4.20
C GLN A 71 1.49 30.55 -4.41
N PRO A 72 2.34 30.73 -5.44
CA PRO A 72 2.89 32.02 -5.78
C PRO A 72 1.80 33.00 -6.27
N GLY A 73 2.08 34.30 -6.18
CA GLY A 73 1.19 35.36 -6.67
C GLY A 73 0.10 35.81 -5.68
N ILE A 74 -0.77 36.71 -6.17
CA ILE A 74 -1.86 37.33 -5.41
C ILE A 74 -2.97 36.32 -5.11
N GLU A 75 -3.32 35.49 -6.10
CA GLU A 75 -4.34 34.45 -5.94
C GLU A 75 -3.97 33.45 -4.83
N GLY A 76 -2.71 33.00 -4.81
CA GLY A 76 -2.22 32.13 -3.74
C GLY A 76 -2.25 32.78 -2.34
N ALA A 77 -2.07 34.10 -2.24
CA ALA A 77 -2.23 34.83 -0.98
C ALA A 77 -3.69 34.84 -0.50
N TRP A 78 -4.63 35.05 -1.41
CA TRP A 78 -6.06 34.99 -1.11
C TRP A 78 -6.51 33.60 -0.68
N GLN A 79 -6.04 32.56 -1.39
CA GLN A 79 -6.32 31.17 -1.06
C GLN A 79 -5.80 30.81 0.33
N LEU A 80 -4.55 31.16 0.65
CA LEU A 80 -3.96 30.96 1.97
C LEU A 80 -4.79 31.63 3.07
N THR A 81 -5.20 32.89 2.85
CA THR A 81 -6.02 33.63 3.83
C THR A 81 -7.36 32.93 4.08
N ARG A 82 -8.02 32.46 3.02
CA ARG A 82 -9.28 31.72 3.12
C ARG A 82 -9.10 30.40 3.86
N ASP A 83 -8.03 29.67 3.56
CA ASP A 83 -7.73 28.39 4.21
C ASP A 83 -7.39 28.54 5.69
N LEU A 84 -6.60 29.55 6.05
CA LEU A 84 -6.32 29.90 7.45
C LEU A 84 -7.61 30.25 8.21
N GLY A 85 -8.49 31.07 7.61
CA GLY A 85 -9.78 31.41 8.20
C GLY A 85 -10.68 30.18 8.41
N ARG A 86 -10.73 29.28 7.42
CA ARG A 86 -11.45 28.00 7.53
C ARG A 86 -10.88 27.13 8.65
N MET A 87 -9.55 26.98 8.73
CA MET A 87 -8.90 26.19 9.76
C MET A 87 -9.15 26.75 11.16
N ALA A 88 -9.03 28.07 11.35
CA ALA A 88 -9.34 28.73 12.61
C ALA A 88 -10.80 28.50 13.04
N PHE A 89 -11.74 28.61 12.10
CA PHE A 89 -13.15 28.32 12.36
C PHE A 89 -13.40 26.86 12.75
N GLN A 90 -12.79 25.91 12.04
CA GLN A 90 -12.88 24.48 12.36
C GLN A 90 -12.27 24.16 13.71
N GLN A 91 -11.18 24.85 14.09
CA GLN A 91 -10.55 24.73 15.40
C GLN A 91 -11.49 25.20 16.50
N VAL A 92 -12.05 26.40 16.37
CA VAL A 92 -12.99 26.99 17.36
C VAL A 92 -14.22 26.11 17.54
N ARG A 93 -14.71 25.47 16.47
CA ARG A 93 -15.86 24.56 16.52
C ARG A 93 -15.52 23.11 16.84
N GLY A 94 -14.24 22.74 16.90
CA GLY A 94 -13.82 21.35 17.05
C GLY A 94 -14.25 20.41 15.91
N THR A 95 -14.46 20.93 14.70
CA THR A 95 -14.97 20.17 13.55
C THR A 95 -13.88 19.74 12.56
N TYR A 96 -12.61 19.75 12.98
CA TYR A 96 -11.50 19.29 12.15
C TYR A 96 -11.43 17.77 12.12
N VAL A 97 -10.81 17.21 11.07
CA VAL A 97 -10.69 15.76 10.89
C VAL A 97 -9.44 15.22 11.56
N THR A 98 -9.57 14.06 12.20
CA THR A 98 -8.45 13.26 12.71
C THR A 98 -8.47 11.87 12.06
N PRO A 99 -7.32 11.33 11.62
CA PRO A 99 -6.01 11.96 11.59
C PRO A 99 -5.96 13.16 10.62
N LEU A 100 -5.13 14.15 10.95
CA LEU A 100 -4.93 15.34 10.12
C LEU A 100 -4.36 14.95 8.76
N ARG A 101 -5.08 15.30 7.70
CA ARG A 101 -4.71 14.97 6.33
C ARG A 101 -4.86 16.20 5.45
N MET A 102 -3.91 16.40 4.55
CA MET A 102 -4.04 17.36 3.47
C MET A 102 -5.07 16.82 2.48
N LEU A 103 -6.17 17.55 2.27
CA LEU A 103 -7.22 17.17 1.33
C LEU A 103 -6.89 17.59 -0.11
N LYS A 104 -6.15 18.69 -0.27
CA LYS A 104 -5.58 19.12 -1.54
C LYS A 104 -4.09 18.77 -1.50
N PRO A 105 -3.54 18.03 -2.48
CA PRO A 105 -2.10 17.82 -2.56
C PRO A 105 -1.38 19.15 -2.84
N LEU A 106 -0.11 19.22 -2.43
CA LEU A 106 0.79 20.30 -2.82
C LEU A 106 1.01 20.26 -4.32
N GLU A 107 1.14 21.45 -4.91
CA GLU A 107 1.44 21.63 -6.32
C GLU A 107 2.95 21.56 -6.54
N ASP A 108 3.36 21.06 -7.71
CA ASP A 108 4.76 20.75 -8.00
C ASP A 108 5.62 22.00 -8.10
N GLU A 109 5.05 23.15 -8.44
CA GLU A 109 5.71 24.45 -8.54
C GLU A 109 6.43 24.83 -7.24
N GLY A 110 5.86 24.47 -6.08
CA GLY A 110 6.50 24.71 -4.79
C GLY A 110 7.79 23.91 -4.61
N CYS A 111 7.84 22.69 -5.14
CA CYS A 111 9.04 21.85 -5.14
C CYS A 111 10.05 22.34 -6.18
N LEU A 112 9.57 22.70 -7.37
CA LEU A 112 10.38 23.10 -8.53
C LEU A 112 11.01 24.49 -8.38
N ALA A 113 10.55 25.28 -7.41
CA ALA A 113 11.22 26.52 -7.02
C ALA A 113 12.67 26.28 -6.53
N CYS A 114 12.98 25.08 -6.05
CA CYS A 114 14.31 24.72 -5.53
C CYS A 114 14.88 23.43 -6.12
N HIS A 115 14.05 22.52 -6.64
CA HIS A 115 14.47 21.22 -7.19
C HIS A 115 14.30 21.15 -8.71
N SER A 116 15.11 20.32 -9.35
CA SER A 116 14.96 19.93 -10.76
C SER A 116 14.67 18.44 -10.91
N TYR A 117 14.19 18.04 -12.09
CA TYR A 117 13.92 16.64 -12.42
C TYR A 117 15.18 15.81 -12.66
N ASP A 118 16.33 16.47 -12.87
CA ASP A 118 17.60 15.86 -13.25
C ASP A 118 18.33 15.30 -12.03
N ARG A 119 17.81 14.20 -11.48
CA ARG A 119 18.56 13.33 -10.58
C ARG A 119 18.69 11.93 -11.19
N PRO A 120 19.91 11.44 -11.44
CA PRO A 120 20.12 10.17 -12.15
C PRO A 120 19.81 8.93 -11.31
N THR A 121 19.70 9.03 -9.98
CA THR A 121 19.45 7.86 -9.11
C THR A 121 18.49 8.18 -7.97
N SER A 122 17.69 7.19 -7.61
CA SER A 122 16.87 7.22 -6.39
C SER A 122 17.73 6.92 -5.16
N PRO A 123 17.42 7.48 -3.98
CA PRO A 123 18.11 7.11 -2.74
C PRO A 123 17.91 5.60 -2.49
N GLY A 124 18.98 4.80 -2.47
CA GLY A 124 18.91 3.38 -2.08
C GLY A 124 19.71 2.37 -2.89
N GLY A 125 20.20 2.72 -4.09
CA GLY A 125 20.98 1.81 -4.93
C GLY A 125 20.12 0.99 -5.90
N LYS A 126 20.70 0.70 -7.09
CA LYS A 126 20.23 -0.21 -8.17
C LYS A 126 18.73 -0.18 -8.53
N PHE A 127 18.05 0.95 -8.33
CA PHE A 127 16.65 1.15 -8.71
C PHE A 127 16.50 2.41 -9.56
N TYR A 128 15.94 2.24 -10.76
CA TYR A 128 15.76 3.30 -11.74
C TYR A 128 14.32 3.82 -11.73
N ILE A 129 14.16 5.12 -11.46
CA ILE A 129 12.89 5.84 -11.56
C ILE A 129 13.11 7.11 -12.39
N PRO A 130 12.70 7.13 -13.68
CA PRO A 130 12.85 8.33 -14.50
C PRO A 130 11.76 9.34 -14.14
N HIS A 131 12.09 10.56 -13.71
CA HIS A 131 11.08 11.54 -13.31
C HIS A 131 10.26 12.07 -14.49
N GLN A 132 10.89 12.27 -15.65
CA GLN A 132 10.25 12.88 -16.82
C GLN A 132 8.99 12.12 -17.31
N PRO A 133 9.02 10.79 -17.55
CA PRO A 133 7.80 10.06 -17.93
C PRO A 133 6.69 10.14 -16.88
N HIS A 134 7.04 10.27 -15.60
CA HIS A 134 6.05 10.38 -14.53
C HIS A 134 5.39 11.75 -14.53
N THR A 135 6.16 12.82 -14.72
CA THR A 135 5.65 14.20 -14.73
C THR A 135 4.83 14.48 -15.98
N GLU A 136 5.24 13.96 -17.15
CA GLU A 136 4.44 14.00 -18.39
C GLU A 136 3.08 13.29 -18.24
N MET A 137 3.01 12.28 -17.37
CA MET A 137 1.78 11.58 -17.01
C MET A 137 1.04 12.21 -15.81
N ASN A 138 1.31 13.48 -15.51
CA ASN A 138 0.73 14.25 -14.41
C ASN A 138 0.82 13.55 -13.04
N VAL A 139 1.93 12.85 -12.76
CA VAL A 139 2.20 12.30 -11.43
C VAL A 139 2.91 13.38 -10.60
N SER A 140 2.20 13.95 -9.61
CA SER A 140 2.77 14.98 -8.74
C SER A 140 3.95 14.47 -7.90
N CYS A 141 4.85 15.37 -7.50
CA CYS A 141 5.98 15.10 -6.61
C CYS A 141 5.52 14.40 -5.33
N VAL A 142 4.46 14.92 -4.71
CA VAL A 142 3.92 14.40 -3.44
C VAL A 142 3.15 13.09 -3.58
N SER A 143 2.91 12.60 -4.80
CA SER A 143 2.40 11.24 -5.02
C SER A 143 3.38 10.20 -4.50
N CYS A 144 4.68 10.44 -4.68
CA CYS A 144 5.77 9.57 -4.24
C CYS A 144 6.47 10.12 -3.01
N HIS A 145 6.77 11.43 -2.99
CA HIS A 145 7.53 12.12 -1.95
C HIS A 145 6.65 12.71 -0.83
N SER A 146 5.57 12.01 -0.49
CA SER A 146 4.60 12.48 0.51
C SER A 146 5.15 12.64 1.94
N ALA A 147 6.26 11.97 2.23
CA ALA A 147 6.83 11.90 3.57
C ALA A 147 7.98 12.90 3.81
N VAL A 148 8.32 13.75 2.83
CA VAL A 148 9.54 14.59 2.84
C VAL A 148 9.67 15.49 4.06
N ALA A 149 8.62 16.26 4.39
CA ALA A 149 8.65 17.19 5.52
C ALA A 149 7.99 16.60 6.79
N HIS A 150 7.04 15.67 6.62
CA HIS A 150 6.14 15.26 7.71
C HIS A 150 6.17 13.77 8.02
N GLY A 151 6.94 12.95 7.32
CA GLY A 151 7.01 11.51 7.60
C GLY A 151 5.72 10.73 7.37
N ASP A 152 4.83 11.29 6.55
CA ASP A 152 3.49 10.77 6.23
C ASP A 152 2.63 10.46 7.48
N ILE A 153 2.87 11.19 8.59
CA ILE A 153 2.21 10.98 9.88
C ILE A 153 0.67 11.07 9.79
N GLY A 154 0.14 11.81 8.82
CA GLY A 154 -1.29 11.94 8.57
C GLY A 154 -1.93 10.69 7.94
N ARG A 155 -1.28 10.08 6.94
CA ARG A 155 -1.79 8.82 6.35
C ARG A 155 -1.57 7.64 7.27
N ARG A 156 -0.42 7.62 7.96
CA ARG A 156 -0.05 6.61 8.96
C ARG A 156 -0.91 6.68 10.24
N GLY A 157 -1.73 7.73 10.39
CA GLY A 157 -2.65 7.88 11.53
C GLY A 157 -1.98 8.31 12.82
N MET A 158 -0.70 8.69 12.79
CA MET A 158 0.07 9.04 13.98
C MET A 158 -0.51 10.26 14.70
N THR A 159 -1.12 11.19 13.98
CA THR A 159 -1.79 12.37 14.57
C THR A 159 -3.07 12.05 15.33
N ALA A 160 -3.62 10.84 15.17
CA ALA A 160 -4.71 10.33 15.99
C ALA A 160 -4.21 9.42 17.14
N MET A 161 -3.08 8.73 16.94
CA MET A 161 -2.51 7.78 17.91
C MET A 161 -1.66 8.46 19.00
N ILE A 162 -0.95 9.53 18.66
CA ILE A 162 -0.09 10.28 19.58
C ILE A 162 -0.83 11.56 19.97
N PRO A 163 -1.18 11.75 21.26
CA PRO A 163 -1.82 12.98 21.71
C PRO A 163 -0.98 14.20 21.35
N GLU A 164 -1.64 15.27 20.94
CA GLU A 164 -0.99 16.48 20.42
C GLU A 164 0.09 17.05 21.36
N ARG A 165 -0.20 17.08 22.67
CA ARG A 165 0.72 17.55 23.72
C ARG A 165 2.02 16.75 23.83
N ASP A 166 2.00 15.50 23.38
CA ASP A 166 3.13 14.57 23.49
C ASP A 166 4.06 14.66 22.26
N TRP A 167 3.71 15.49 21.26
CA TRP A 167 4.59 15.78 20.15
C TRP A 167 5.72 16.71 20.58
N ASP A 168 6.94 16.25 20.31
CA ASP A 168 8.19 16.95 20.46
C ASP A 168 9.18 16.56 19.34
N THR A 169 10.40 17.11 19.39
CA THR A 169 11.45 16.83 18.41
C THR A 169 11.90 15.36 18.41
N SER A 170 11.82 14.66 19.53
CA SER A 170 12.23 13.26 19.65
C SER A 170 11.25 12.34 18.93
N VAL A 171 9.95 12.50 19.21
CA VAL A 171 8.86 11.81 18.52
C VAL A 171 8.92 12.10 17.02
N ALA A 172 9.12 13.36 16.63
CA ALA A 172 9.23 13.74 15.23
C ALA A 172 10.40 13.06 14.50
N LYS A 173 11.59 13.02 15.11
CA LYS A 173 12.75 12.31 14.55
C LYS A 173 12.49 10.81 14.40
N GLU A 174 11.79 10.21 15.37
CA GLU A 174 11.39 8.81 15.26
C GLU A 174 10.46 8.59 14.06
N GLN A 175 9.48 9.47 13.86
CA GLN A 175 8.54 9.36 12.75
C GLN A 175 9.18 9.62 11.38
N LEU A 176 10.30 10.33 11.34
CA LEU A 176 11.13 10.59 10.15
C LEU A 176 12.27 9.58 9.94
N ALA A 177 12.33 8.50 10.73
CA ALA A 177 13.33 7.46 10.49
C ALA A 177 13.21 6.90 9.06
N ARG A 178 14.35 6.74 8.36
CA ARG A 178 14.41 6.35 6.95
C ARG A 178 13.57 5.12 6.60
N THR A 179 13.54 4.12 7.49
CA THR A 179 12.73 2.89 7.35
C THR A 179 11.23 3.13 7.23
N ARG A 180 10.75 4.32 7.61
CA ARG A 180 9.34 4.74 7.56
C ARG A 180 9.04 5.69 6.39
N LEU A 181 10.06 6.14 5.67
CA LEU A 181 9.96 7.15 4.60
C LEU A 181 10.13 6.57 3.20
N GLU A 182 10.71 5.37 3.08
CA GLU A 182 10.93 4.75 1.77
C GLU A 182 9.59 4.27 1.17
N PRO A 183 9.28 4.64 -0.10
CA PRO A 183 8.07 4.19 -0.76
C PRO A 183 8.04 2.66 -0.85
N LEU A 184 6.95 2.06 -0.39
CA LEU A 184 6.73 0.62 -0.55
C LEU A 184 6.60 0.28 -2.05
N LYS A 185 7.14 -0.88 -2.46
CA LYS A 185 6.95 -1.45 -3.82
C LYS A 185 5.48 -1.43 -4.25
N GLU A 186 4.58 -1.71 -3.32
CA GLU A 186 3.12 -1.69 -3.50
C GLU A 186 2.61 -0.35 -4.02
N SER A 187 3.18 0.78 -3.57
CA SER A 187 2.77 2.11 -4.02
C SER A 187 3.08 2.33 -5.50
N CYS A 188 4.26 1.89 -5.97
CA CYS A 188 4.66 1.99 -7.36
C CYS A 188 3.81 1.05 -8.23
N MET A 189 3.79 -0.23 -7.87
CA MET A 189 3.12 -1.28 -8.63
C MET A 189 1.61 -1.07 -8.69
N GLY A 190 1.00 -0.52 -7.64
CA GLY A 190 -0.42 -0.18 -7.61
C GLY A 190 -0.81 0.78 -8.74
N CYS A 191 -0.01 1.84 -8.95
CA CYS A 191 -0.20 2.79 -10.03
C CYS A 191 0.14 2.20 -11.41
N HIS A 192 1.23 1.43 -11.52
CA HIS A 192 1.62 0.79 -12.80
C HIS A 192 0.54 -0.17 -13.28
N TYR A 193 0.02 -1.00 -12.39
CA TYR A 193 -1.11 -1.90 -12.68
C TYR A 193 -2.36 -1.11 -13.12
N LEU A 194 -2.70 -0.05 -12.37
CA LEU A 194 -3.86 0.80 -12.63
C LEU A 194 -3.83 1.48 -13.99
N ARG A 195 -2.67 2.05 -14.32
CA ARG A 195 -2.43 2.82 -15.54
C ARG A 195 -2.00 1.94 -16.71
N ARG A 196 -1.92 0.62 -16.52
CA ARG A 196 -1.48 -0.36 -17.52
C ARG A 196 -0.09 -0.03 -18.10
N VAL A 197 0.78 0.50 -17.24
CA VAL A 197 2.20 0.71 -17.55
C VAL A 197 2.94 -0.57 -17.18
N SER A 198 4.04 -0.87 -17.86
CA SER A 198 4.82 -2.07 -17.60
C SER A 198 5.15 -2.22 -16.11
N ASN A 199 4.92 -3.43 -15.61
CA ASN A 199 5.21 -3.85 -14.25
C ASN A 199 6.32 -4.92 -14.22
N SER A 200 7.02 -5.10 -15.35
CA SER A 200 8.18 -5.97 -15.44
C SER A 200 9.28 -5.46 -14.52
N CYS A 201 9.93 -6.37 -13.80
CA CYS A 201 10.95 -6.03 -12.81
C CYS A 201 12.10 -5.20 -13.43
N SER A 202 12.52 -5.56 -14.64
CA SER A 202 13.62 -4.93 -15.39
C SER A 202 13.38 -3.47 -15.77
N VAL A 203 12.15 -2.97 -15.68
CA VAL A 203 11.85 -1.55 -15.91
C VAL A 203 12.43 -0.68 -14.81
N CYS A 204 12.57 -1.24 -13.60
CA CYS A 204 13.03 -0.49 -12.43
C CYS A 204 14.26 -1.11 -11.75
N HIS A 205 14.44 -2.42 -11.84
CA HIS A 205 15.56 -3.15 -11.24
C HIS A 205 16.54 -3.61 -12.31
N ASP A 206 17.83 -3.68 -11.95
CA ASP A 206 18.81 -4.38 -12.78
C ASP A 206 18.72 -5.91 -12.58
N GLU A 207 19.33 -6.68 -13.49
CA GLU A 207 19.30 -8.16 -13.45
C GLU A 207 19.96 -8.75 -12.19
N SER A 208 20.76 -7.97 -11.46
CA SER A 208 21.41 -8.45 -10.23
C SER A 208 20.45 -8.63 -9.05
N MET A 209 19.16 -8.29 -9.23
CA MET A 209 18.11 -8.59 -8.25
C MET A 209 17.70 -10.07 -8.21
N LEU A 210 17.96 -10.84 -9.28
CA LEU A 210 17.57 -12.24 -9.35
C LEU A 210 18.49 -13.05 -8.43
N PRO A 211 17.95 -13.81 -7.46
CA PRO A 211 18.78 -14.69 -6.66
C PRO A 211 19.32 -15.85 -7.52
N PRO A 212 20.45 -16.47 -7.12
CA PRO A 212 21.15 -17.45 -7.96
C PRO A 212 20.33 -18.71 -8.29
N ASP A 213 19.39 -19.07 -7.43
CA ASP A 213 18.40 -20.14 -7.64
C ASP A 213 17.52 -19.91 -8.88
N HIS A 214 17.31 -18.67 -9.33
CA HIS A 214 16.55 -18.37 -10.54
C HIS A 214 17.36 -18.56 -11.83
N LEU A 215 18.65 -18.92 -11.72
CA LEU A 215 19.57 -19.03 -12.85
C LEU A 215 19.88 -20.49 -13.22
N VAL A 216 19.26 -21.47 -12.54
CA VAL A 216 19.39 -22.90 -12.85
C VAL A 216 18.22 -23.39 -13.70
N ASP A 217 18.51 -24.27 -14.67
CA ASP A 217 17.55 -24.69 -15.71
C ASP A 217 16.35 -25.48 -15.15
N ASP A 218 16.50 -26.12 -14.00
CA ASP A 218 15.52 -26.98 -13.33
C ASP A 218 14.68 -26.28 -12.26
N PHE A 219 14.95 -25.00 -11.96
CA PHE A 219 14.20 -24.24 -10.96
C PHE A 219 12.68 -24.31 -11.17
N ALA A 220 12.23 -24.23 -12.42
CA ALA A 220 10.80 -24.30 -12.75
C ALA A 220 10.11 -25.60 -12.32
N VAL A 221 10.88 -26.68 -12.15
CA VAL A 221 10.39 -28.00 -11.73
C VAL A 221 10.50 -28.17 -10.22
N ASP A 222 11.62 -27.74 -9.63
CA ASP A 222 11.96 -28.13 -8.26
C ASP A 222 11.70 -27.05 -7.21
N HIS A 223 11.43 -25.79 -7.61
CA HIS A 223 11.22 -24.66 -6.67
C HIS A 223 10.09 -24.84 -5.64
N GLY A 224 9.26 -25.87 -5.79
CA GLY A 224 8.18 -26.20 -4.87
C GLY A 224 8.70 -26.52 -3.46
N ASP A 225 9.82 -27.24 -3.35
CA ASP A 225 10.43 -27.59 -2.06
C ASP A 225 10.98 -26.34 -1.35
N GLU A 226 11.60 -25.43 -2.10
CA GLU A 226 12.05 -24.13 -1.60
C GLU A 226 10.86 -23.25 -1.16
N ALA A 227 9.76 -23.27 -1.90
CA ALA A 227 8.55 -22.53 -1.54
C ALA A 227 7.88 -23.08 -0.27
N LEU A 228 7.92 -24.40 -0.06
CA LEU A 228 7.48 -25.06 1.18
C LEU A 228 8.38 -24.67 2.37
N ALA A 229 9.68 -24.52 2.14
CA ALA A 229 10.63 -24.12 3.17
C ALA A 229 10.52 -22.64 3.55
N ASP A 230 10.41 -21.73 2.58
CA ASP A 230 10.31 -20.28 2.82
C ASP A 230 9.55 -19.52 1.73
N LEU A 231 8.21 -19.62 1.78
CA LEU A 231 7.32 -18.79 0.98
C LEU A 231 7.51 -17.27 1.22
N GLY A 232 8.02 -16.88 2.39
CA GLY A 232 8.22 -15.48 2.77
C GLY A 232 9.22 -14.77 1.86
N SER A 233 10.34 -15.43 1.57
CA SER A 233 11.37 -14.94 0.64
C SER A 233 10.80 -14.75 -0.77
N CYS A 234 10.06 -15.74 -1.29
CA CYS A 234 9.43 -15.67 -2.60
C CYS A 234 8.40 -14.54 -2.65
N ASN A 235 7.54 -14.45 -1.63
CA ASN A 235 6.49 -13.44 -1.51
C ASN A 235 7.06 -12.01 -1.45
N PHE A 236 8.31 -11.80 -1.04
CA PHE A 236 8.96 -10.49 -1.07
C PHE A 236 8.95 -9.90 -2.49
N CYS A 237 9.27 -10.71 -3.49
CA CYS A 237 9.28 -10.32 -4.89
C CYS A 237 7.96 -10.62 -5.60
N HIS A 238 7.45 -11.84 -5.43
CA HIS A 238 6.35 -12.44 -6.18
C HIS A 238 4.98 -12.25 -5.53
N GLY A 239 4.90 -11.54 -4.41
CA GLY A 239 3.66 -11.34 -3.67
C GLY A 239 2.62 -10.46 -4.36
N MET A 240 2.97 -9.78 -5.46
CA MET A 240 2.10 -8.79 -6.08
C MET A 240 0.94 -9.45 -6.84
N THR A 241 -0.29 -9.19 -6.40
CA THR A 241 -1.52 -9.58 -7.12
C THR A 241 -2.31 -8.32 -7.49
N GLY A 242 -2.19 -7.92 -8.75
CA GLY A 242 -2.79 -6.68 -9.24
C GLY A 242 -2.24 -5.43 -8.53
N ARG A 243 -3.10 -4.72 -7.76
CA ARG A 243 -2.75 -3.45 -7.10
C ARG A 243 -2.11 -3.58 -5.73
N ARG A 244 -2.13 -4.77 -5.13
CA ARG A 244 -1.69 -4.98 -3.74
C ARG A 244 -0.87 -6.26 -3.65
N ARG A 245 0.00 -6.31 -2.64
CA ARG A 245 0.69 -7.54 -2.29
C ARG A 245 -0.25 -8.44 -1.50
N LEU A 246 -0.28 -9.72 -1.83
CA LEU A 246 -0.99 -10.74 -1.09
C LEU A 246 -0.18 -11.12 0.15
N SER A 247 -0.80 -11.10 1.33
CA SER A 247 -0.14 -11.52 2.56
C SER A 247 -0.14 -13.04 2.68
N ILE A 248 1.01 -13.63 2.99
CA ILE A 248 1.13 -15.06 3.35
C ILE A 248 0.27 -15.44 4.56
N ARG A 249 -0.09 -14.47 5.42
CA ARG A 249 -0.99 -14.73 6.56
C ARG A 249 -2.44 -14.99 6.15
N GLN A 250 -2.82 -14.57 4.94
CA GLN A 250 -4.16 -14.82 4.41
C GLN A 250 -4.30 -16.25 3.88
N TYR A 251 -3.21 -16.81 3.34
CA TYR A 251 -3.13 -18.17 2.81
C TYR A 251 -1.81 -18.79 3.28
N PRO A 252 -1.80 -19.43 4.47
CA PRO A 252 -0.58 -19.99 5.04
C PRO A 252 -0.10 -21.24 4.31
N GLU A 253 -1.00 -21.97 3.67
CA GLU A 253 -0.68 -23.14 2.84
C GLU A 253 -0.13 -22.69 1.48
N VAL A 254 1.06 -23.17 1.10
CA VAL A 254 1.76 -22.77 -0.13
C VAL A 254 0.91 -23.03 -1.38
N ALA A 255 0.26 -24.19 -1.45
CA ALA A 255 -0.63 -24.53 -2.56
C ALA A 255 -1.81 -23.54 -2.69
N GLN A 256 -2.43 -23.14 -1.57
CA GLN A 256 -3.52 -22.16 -1.61
C GLN A 256 -3.00 -20.77 -1.96
N TYR A 257 -1.83 -20.40 -1.44
CA TYR A 257 -1.19 -19.13 -1.77
C TYR A 257 -0.88 -19.03 -3.26
N ALA A 258 -0.32 -20.08 -3.87
CA ALA A 258 -0.02 -20.15 -5.29
C ALA A 258 -1.28 -20.00 -6.15
N LYS A 259 -2.40 -20.60 -5.73
CA LYS A 259 -3.72 -20.44 -6.40
C LYS A 259 -4.31 -19.04 -6.25
N ALA A 260 -4.09 -18.38 -5.10
CA ALA A 260 -4.63 -17.06 -4.82
C ALA A 260 -3.77 -15.91 -5.38
N ASN A 261 -2.49 -16.14 -5.59
CA ASN A 261 -1.55 -15.16 -6.10
C ASN A 261 -1.52 -15.21 -7.63
N ARG A 262 -1.88 -14.12 -8.30
CA ARG A 262 -1.90 -14.05 -9.78
C ARG A 262 -0.54 -14.36 -10.41
N PHE A 263 0.56 -13.90 -9.80
CA PHE A 263 1.91 -14.17 -10.32
C PHE A 263 2.19 -15.68 -10.36
N CYS A 264 1.89 -16.39 -9.27
CA CYS A 264 2.07 -17.84 -9.20
C CYS A 264 1.05 -18.55 -10.09
N PHE A 265 -0.21 -18.12 -10.04
CA PHE A 265 -1.31 -18.72 -10.78
C PHE A 265 -1.09 -18.74 -12.29
N ASP A 266 -0.49 -17.71 -12.88
CA ASP A 266 -0.25 -17.67 -14.34
C ASP A 266 0.63 -18.86 -14.83
N CYS A 267 1.49 -19.40 -13.97
CA CYS A 267 2.24 -20.64 -14.23
C CYS A 267 1.53 -21.88 -13.65
N HIS A 268 1.07 -21.85 -12.41
CA HIS A 268 0.47 -23.00 -11.71
C HIS A 268 -0.93 -23.38 -12.21
N ALA A 269 -1.58 -22.54 -13.02
CA ALA A 269 -2.82 -22.88 -13.71
C ALA A 269 -2.60 -23.73 -14.97
N GLN A 270 -1.34 -23.96 -15.38
CA GLN A 270 -1.03 -24.77 -16.56
C GLN A 270 -1.22 -26.25 -16.24
N ARG A 271 -1.90 -26.96 -17.14
CA ARG A 271 -2.15 -28.39 -17.02
C ARG A 271 -0.81 -29.15 -17.12
N PRO A 272 -0.43 -29.94 -16.11
CA PRO A 272 0.84 -30.68 -16.14
C PRO A 272 0.79 -31.84 -17.14
N VAL A 273 1.97 -32.28 -17.60
CA VAL A 273 2.14 -33.40 -18.54
C VAL A 273 1.48 -34.68 -18.04
N SER A 274 1.46 -34.90 -16.72
CA SER A 274 0.83 -36.05 -16.07
C SER A 274 -0.64 -36.26 -16.48
N HIS A 275 -1.38 -35.19 -16.75
CA HIS A 275 -2.76 -35.34 -17.20
C HIS A 275 -2.91 -35.84 -18.65
N GLY A 276 -1.84 -35.83 -19.44
CA GLY A 276 -1.81 -36.40 -20.79
C GLY A 276 -1.33 -37.85 -20.83
N THR A 277 -0.59 -38.28 -19.80
CA THR A 277 0.08 -39.59 -19.76
C THR A 277 -0.52 -40.55 -18.74
N LEU A 278 -1.18 -40.06 -17.69
CA LEU A 278 -1.79 -40.89 -16.64
C LEU A 278 -3.19 -41.36 -17.05
N PRO A 279 -3.43 -42.68 -17.24
CA PRO A 279 -4.75 -43.20 -17.56
C PRO A 279 -5.72 -43.02 -16.38
N TRP A 280 -6.99 -42.72 -16.67
CA TRP A 280 -8.02 -42.53 -15.62
C TRP A 280 -8.17 -43.74 -14.69
N ARG A 281 -7.88 -44.97 -15.16
CA ARG A 281 -7.97 -46.17 -14.31
C ARG A 281 -6.88 -46.23 -13.22
N GLU A 282 -5.77 -45.55 -13.44
CA GLU A 282 -4.59 -45.54 -12.56
C GLU A 282 -4.54 -44.26 -11.70
N HIS A 283 -5.52 -43.35 -11.85
CA HIS A 283 -5.53 -42.07 -11.12
C HIS A 283 -5.59 -42.25 -9.60
N GLY A 284 -6.29 -43.28 -9.12
CA GLY A 284 -6.43 -43.56 -7.68
C GLY A 284 -5.11 -44.00 -7.04
N ASP A 285 -4.37 -44.88 -7.73
CA ASP A 285 -3.07 -45.37 -7.26
C ASP A 285 -2.03 -44.24 -7.31
N ALA A 286 -2.05 -43.43 -8.38
CA ALA A 286 -1.20 -42.25 -8.49
C ALA A 286 -1.51 -41.20 -7.41
N ALA A 287 -2.80 -40.95 -7.11
CA ALA A 287 -3.20 -40.03 -6.06
C ALA A 287 -2.81 -40.55 -4.66
N GLN A 288 -2.90 -41.86 -4.40
CA GLN A 288 -2.41 -42.43 -3.14
C GLN A 288 -0.89 -42.34 -3.01
N GLY A 289 -0.16 -42.48 -4.13
CA GLY A 289 1.30 -42.40 -4.14
C GLY A 289 1.84 -40.98 -3.92
N ASN A 290 1.10 -39.95 -4.34
CA ASN A 290 1.53 -38.55 -4.21
C ASN A 290 0.35 -37.55 -4.20
N GLU A 291 -0.49 -37.63 -3.15
CA GLU A 291 -1.69 -36.76 -3.00
C GLU A 291 -1.30 -35.28 -2.96
N GLU A 292 -0.20 -34.95 -2.30
CA GLU A 292 0.30 -33.58 -2.11
C GLU A 292 0.57 -32.88 -3.45
N SER A 293 1.21 -33.57 -4.40
CA SER A 293 1.45 -33.03 -5.75
C SER A 293 0.15 -32.70 -6.50
N CYS A 294 -0.91 -33.47 -6.25
CA CYS A 294 -2.22 -33.22 -6.86
C CYS A 294 -2.90 -32.01 -6.22
N LEU A 295 -2.75 -31.86 -4.89
CA LEU A 295 -3.31 -30.74 -4.12
C LEU A 295 -2.63 -29.39 -4.41
N ALA A 296 -1.46 -29.40 -5.05
CA ALA A 296 -0.85 -28.18 -5.60
C ALA A 296 -1.80 -27.44 -6.56
N CYS A 297 -2.61 -28.19 -7.34
CA CYS A 297 -3.57 -27.62 -8.30
C CYS A 297 -5.04 -27.90 -7.94
N HIS A 298 -5.33 -29.07 -7.37
CA HIS A 298 -6.68 -29.48 -6.96
C HIS A 298 -6.95 -29.19 -5.49
N ASP A 299 -8.22 -29.16 -5.11
CA ASP A 299 -8.62 -29.09 -3.71
C ASP A 299 -9.47 -30.30 -3.35
N ASN A 300 -9.36 -30.74 -2.09
CA ASN A 300 -10.21 -31.81 -1.59
C ASN A 300 -11.68 -31.42 -1.60
N GLN A 301 -11.99 -30.17 -1.25
CA GLN A 301 -13.33 -29.58 -1.31
C GLN A 301 -13.26 -28.23 -2.01
N ALA A 302 -14.40 -27.75 -2.54
CA ALA A 302 -14.45 -26.45 -3.18
C ALA A 302 -14.09 -25.34 -2.19
N ASN A 303 -13.06 -24.56 -2.51
CA ASN A 303 -12.64 -23.40 -1.73
C ASN A 303 -13.04 -22.11 -2.47
N PHE A 304 -14.23 -21.59 -2.17
CA PHE A 304 -14.77 -20.40 -2.81
C PHE A 304 -14.11 -19.09 -2.36
N ASP A 305 -13.21 -19.13 -1.37
CA ASP A 305 -12.43 -17.97 -0.96
C ASP A 305 -11.26 -17.69 -1.93
N LEU A 306 -10.90 -18.66 -2.79
CA LEU A 306 -9.88 -18.48 -3.81
C LEU A 306 -10.41 -17.65 -4.99
N PRO A 307 -9.64 -16.70 -5.53
CA PRO A 307 -9.98 -15.96 -6.74
C PRO A 307 -10.26 -16.83 -7.97
N ALA A 308 -9.62 -18.00 -8.04
CA ALA A 308 -9.79 -19.00 -9.08
C ALA A 308 -9.82 -20.40 -8.43
N PRO A 309 -10.99 -20.84 -7.91
CA PRO A 309 -11.10 -22.14 -7.26
C PRO A 309 -10.85 -23.28 -8.24
N ALA A 310 -10.36 -24.42 -7.75
CA ALA A 310 -10.19 -25.62 -8.55
C ALA A 310 -11.53 -26.02 -9.20
N THR A 311 -11.53 -26.20 -10.52
CA THR A 311 -12.73 -26.53 -11.30
C THR A 311 -13.24 -27.94 -11.00
N THR A 312 -12.35 -28.83 -10.57
CA THR A 312 -12.65 -30.21 -10.14
C THR A 312 -11.98 -30.45 -8.79
N THR A 313 -12.77 -30.96 -7.84
CA THR A 313 -12.33 -31.25 -6.47
C THR A 313 -12.44 -32.73 -6.20
N CYS A 314 -11.63 -33.24 -5.28
CA CYS A 314 -11.66 -34.66 -4.94
C CYS A 314 -13.07 -35.05 -4.48
N ALA A 315 -13.71 -34.23 -3.64
CA ALA A 315 -15.04 -34.50 -3.07
C ALA A 315 -16.18 -34.52 -4.10
N SER A 316 -16.02 -33.95 -5.31
CA SER A 316 -17.07 -34.06 -6.33
C SER A 316 -17.25 -35.49 -6.84
N CYS A 317 -16.22 -36.33 -6.70
CA CYS A 317 -16.25 -37.75 -7.07
C CYS A 317 -15.98 -38.69 -5.87
N HIS A 318 -15.22 -38.23 -4.88
CA HIS A 318 -14.86 -38.90 -3.63
C HIS A 318 -15.41 -38.16 -2.41
N PRO A 319 -16.74 -38.05 -2.24
CA PRO A 319 -17.33 -37.36 -1.10
C PRO A 319 -17.06 -38.06 0.25
N SER A 320 -16.49 -39.26 0.23
CA SER A 320 -16.10 -40.05 1.41
C SER A 320 -14.84 -40.86 1.09
N THR A 321 -13.65 -40.33 1.39
CA THR A 321 -12.39 -41.06 1.26
C THR A 321 -12.26 -42.05 2.43
N HIS A 322 -12.25 -43.34 2.10
CA HIS A 322 -12.12 -44.42 3.09
C HIS A 322 -10.64 -44.73 3.35
N ARG A 323 -10.20 -44.62 4.61
CA ARG A 323 -8.87 -45.07 5.03
C ARG A 323 -8.80 -46.59 5.10
N GLU A 324 -7.60 -47.14 5.07
CA GLU A 324 -7.36 -48.58 5.26
C GLU A 324 -8.01 -49.07 6.57
N GLY A 325 -8.76 -50.18 6.50
CA GLY A 325 -9.52 -50.72 7.64
C GLY A 325 -10.94 -50.15 7.81
N TRP A 326 -11.42 -49.27 6.94
CA TRP A 326 -12.82 -48.79 7.00
C TRP A 326 -13.83 -49.95 6.97
N GLN A 327 -13.52 -51.02 6.24
CA GLN A 327 -14.34 -52.24 6.09
C GLN A 327 -14.58 -52.94 7.43
N VAL A 328 -13.65 -52.83 8.37
CA VAL A 328 -13.77 -53.43 9.70
C VAL A 328 -14.85 -52.72 10.52
N ARG A 329 -14.97 -51.39 10.38
CA ARG A 329 -16.02 -50.58 11.02
C ARG A 329 -17.31 -50.50 10.20
N HIS A 330 -17.24 -50.83 8.91
CA HIS A 330 -18.36 -50.98 7.99
C HIS A 330 -18.60 -52.46 7.66
N SER A 331 -18.62 -53.29 8.69
CA SER A 331 -19.12 -54.66 8.56
C SER A 331 -20.62 -54.58 8.32
N LEU A 332 -21.05 -54.80 7.08
CA LEU A 332 -22.46 -55.02 6.76
C LEU A 332 -22.89 -56.33 7.42
N VAL A 333 -23.39 -56.23 8.65
CA VAL A 333 -23.96 -57.36 9.38
C VAL A 333 -25.15 -57.89 8.55
N PRO A 334 -25.27 -59.22 8.34
CA PRO A 334 -26.39 -59.78 7.61
C PRO A 334 -27.73 -59.24 8.15
N GLY A 335 -28.55 -58.65 7.28
CA GLY A 335 -29.88 -58.13 7.63
C GLY A 335 -30.00 -56.61 7.87
N VAL A 336 -28.92 -55.83 7.77
CA VAL A 336 -29.01 -54.36 7.84
C VAL A 336 -29.47 -53.79 6.49
N ARG A 337 -30.58 -53.04 6.50
CA ARG A 337 -31.10 -52.36 5.29
C ARG A 337 -30.18 -51.20 4.93
N ILE A 338 -29.46 -51.32 3.82
CA ILE A 338 -28.62 -50.25 3.28
C ILE A 338 -29.54 -49.12 2.79
N GLN A 339 -29.26 -47.88 3.23
CA GLN A 339 -30.02 -46.71 2.82
C GLN A 339 -29.68 -46.32 1.37
N ASP A 340 -30.65 -45.76 0.63
CA ASP A 340 -30.44 -45.40 -0.77
C ASP A 340 -29.38 -44.29 -0.96
N SER A 341 -29.13 -43.50 0.09
CA SER A 341 -28.05 -42.50 0.14
C SER A 341 -26.65 -43.11 -0.05
N CYS A 342 -26.46 -44.39 0.28
CA CYS A 342 -25.19 -45.09 0.06
C CYS A 342 -24.89 -45.30 -1.43
N TRP A 343 -25.93 -45.46 -2.27
CA TRP A 343 -25.78 -45.66 -3.72
C TRP A 343 -25.42 -44.39 -4.48
N MET A 344 -25.52 -43.24 -3.82
CA MET A 344 -25.05 -41.97 -4.40
C MET A 344 -23.52 -41.98 -4.59
N CYS A 345 -22.81 -42.83 -3.84
CA CYS A 345 -21.35 -42.92 -3.86
C CYS A 345 -20.82 -44.34 -4.18
N HIS A 346 -21.63 -45.39 -3.98
CA HIS A 346 -21.22 -46.79 -4.19
C HIS A 346 -21.99 -47.45 -5.34
N TYR A 347 -21.26 -48.14 -6.23
CA TYR A 347 -21.84 -48.89 -7.34
C TYR A 347 -22.66 -50.08 -6.84
N ARG A 348 -23.99 -49.95 -6.88
CA ARG A 348 -24.97 -50.88 -6.32
C ARG A 348 -24.76 -52.36 -6.73
N PRO A 349 -24.51 -52.70 -8.01
CA PRO A 349 -24.27 -54.09 -8.42
C PRO A 349 -22.93 -54.69 -7.93
N GLY A 350 -21.99 -53.86 -7.47
CA GLY A 350 -20.73 -54.32 -6.87
C GLY A 350 -20.95 -55.00 -5.53
N CYS A 351 -21.74 -54.41 -4.66
CA CYS A 351 -21.99 -54.90 -3.29
C CYS A 351 -23.06 -56.00 -3.25
N GLN A 352 -24.07 -55.93 -4.13
CA GLN A 352 -25.15 -56.93 -4.19
C GLN A 352 -24.62 -58.33 -4.50
N ARG A 353 -23.56 -58.46 -5.30
CA ARG A 353 -22.96 -59.75 -5.68
C ARG A 353 -22.50 -60.63 -4.50
N CYS A 354 -22.16 -60.03 -3.36
CA CYS A 354 -21.69 -60.77 -2.19
C CYS A 354 -22.69 -60.75 -1.01
N HIS A 355 -23.59 -59.76 -0.95
CA HIS A 355 -24.51 -59.58 0.19
C HIS A 355 -25.98 -59.88 -0.11
N TRP A 356 -26.36 -59.93 -1.40
CA TRP A 356 -27.67 -60.37 -1.89
C TRP A 356 -27.52 -61.14 -3.20
N PRO A 357 -26.82 -62.29 -3.20
CA PRO A 357 -26.90 -63.20 -4.33
C PRO A 357 -28.36 -63.69 -4.44
N GLU A 358 -28.96 -63.54 -5.63
CA GLU A 358 -30.25 -64.17 -5.94
C GLU A 358 -30.16 -65.70 -5.87
#